data_AF-A0A2N1LWL6-F1
#
_entry.id   AF-A0A2N1LWL6-F1
#
_cell.length_a   1.000
_cell.length_b   1.000
_cell.length_c   1.000
_cell.angle_alpha   90.00
_cell.angle_beta   90.00
_cell.angle_gamma   90.00
#
_symmetry.space_group_name_H-M   'P 1'
#
loop_
_entity.id
_entity.type
_entity.pdbx_description
1 polymer ?
#
loop_
_entity_poly.entity_id
_entity_poly.type
_entity_poly.pdbx_seq_one_letter_code
_entity_poly.pdbx_strand_id
1 'polypeptide(L)'
;MNCYEEKGGHIYQRVGQGIKKDPNCDNLSHHKNDTKKALEVIGYWILNIANSDNLAFQEKILAHLAPILCIINTQEKSETTSSTLLSVQNIKNEVPSLFIILIILILVKFNYNFDKKLNPKNLTSKHFFEFGEALAHSIILAKNELKIHKKLLESPTSIEEYRSIFPSCLVQFYDGLLKTLYETKKKIIDRQRKYRKKPLKPLNYEKITKQTTFFISIILNIAFKGWKIWEF
;
A
#
# COMPACT_ATOMS: atom_id res chain seq x y z
N MET A 1 -0.82 25.35 0.45
CA MET A 1 -2.23 25.04 0.15
C MET A 1 -2.44 23.62 -0.39
N ASN A 2 -1.39 22.88 -0.77
CA ASN A 2 -1.51 21.53 -1.36
C ASN A 2 -2.31 20.50 -0.53
N CYS A 3 -2.25 20.53 0.80
CA CYS A 3 -2.90 19.52 1.66
C CYS A 3 -4.44 19.48 1.54
N TYR A 4 -5.08 20.60 1.20
CA TYR A 4 -6.54 20.66 1.06
C TYR A 4 -7.02 20.05 -0.27
N GLU A 5 -6.35 20.43 -1.36
CA GLU A 5 -6.56 19.87 -2.71
C GLU A 5 -6.17 18.39 -2.79
N GLU A 6 -5.06 17.98 -2.15
CA GLU A 6 -4.61 16.58 -2.09
C GLU A 6 -5.61 15.64 -1.38
N LYS A 7 -6.47 16.19 -0.52
CA LYS A 7 -7.52 15.47 0.21
C LYS A 7 -8.91 15.58 -0.45
N GLY A 8 -8.96 16.10 -1.69
CA GLY A 8 -10.18 16.22 -2.48
C GLY A 8 -11.08 17.39 -2.09
N GLY A 9 -10.55 18.39 -1.36
CA GLY A 9 -11.24 19.65 -1.09
C GLY A 9 -10.78 20.75 -2.05
N HIS A 10 -11.70 21.62 -2.52
CA HIS A 10 -11.35 22.68 -3.48
C HIS A 10 -11.78 24.06 -3.03
N ILE A 11 -10.95 25.05 -3.33
CA ILE A 11 -11.24 26.47 -3.15
C ILE A 11 -11.54 27.01 -4.54
N TYR A 12 -12.69 27.68 -4.70
CA TYR A 12 -13.03 28.30 -5.97
C TYR A 12 -12.00 29.39 -6.32
N GLN A 13 -11.30 29.23 -7.45
CA GLN A 13 -10.36 30.22 -7.95
C GLN A 13 -11.05 31.08 -9.01
N ARG A 14 -11.28 32.37 -8.72
CA ARG A 14 -11.81 33.31 -9.71
C ARG A 14 -10.83 33.47 -10.86
N VAL A 15 -11.28 33.13 -12.07
CA VAL A 15 -10.60 33.53 -13.31
C VAL A 15 -10.92 34.98 -13.68
N GLY A 16 -9.92 35.72 -14.18
CA GLY A 16 -10.06 37.11 -14.60
C GLY A 16 -11.00 37.28 -15.80
N GLN A 17 -11.46 38.51 -16.04
CA GLN A 17 -12.30 38.84 -17.20
C GLN A 17 -11.60 38.48 -18.53
N GLY A 18 -12.31 37.71 -19.38
CA GLY A 18 -11.84 37.33 -20.72
C GLY A 18 -11.59 35.83 -20.95
N ILE A 19 -11.63 35.00 -19.90
CA ILE A 19 -11.43 33.54 -20.00
C ILE A 19 -12.78 32.86 -20.30
N LYS A 20 -12.89 32.18 -21.46
CA LYS A 20 -14.14 31.55 -21.94
C LYS A 20 -14.49 30.21 -21.28
N LYS A 21 -13.54 29.55 -20.62
CA LYS A 21 -13.76 28.30 -19.89
C LYS A 21 -12.97 28.33 -18.60
N ASP A 22 -13.68 28.30 -17.48
CA ASP A 22 -13.11 28.19 -16.14
C ASP A 22 -12.34 26.85 -16.05
N PRO A 23 -11.07 26.80 -15.63
CA PRO A 23 -10.39 25.54 -15.35
C PRO A 23 -11.07 24.85 -14.16
N ASN A 24 -12.06 24.01 -14.45
CA ASN A 24 -12.68 23.14 -13.45
C ASN A 24 -11.79 21.91 -13.19
N CYS A 25 -11.86 21.36 -11.97
CA CYS A 25 -11.03 20.25 -11.49
C CYS A 25 -11.16 18.98 -12.34
N ASP A 26 -12.29 18.79 -13.01
CA ASP A 26 -12.54 17.71 -13.95
C ASP A 26 -11.61 17.76 -15.17
N ASN A 27 -11.29 18.97 -15.65
CA ASN A 27 -10.41 19.19 -16.80
C ASN A 27 -8.92 18.99 -16.44
N LEU A 28 -8.58 19.04 -15.15
CA LEU A 28 -7.21 18.90 -14.64
C LEU A 28 -6.92 17.51 -14.05
N SER A 29 -7.88 16.59 -14.11
CA SER A 29 -7.75 15.19 -13.66
C SER A 29 -7.41 15.00 -12.17
N HIS A 30 -7.63 16.02 -11.33
CA HIS A 30 -7.29 15.98 -9.91
C HIS A 30 -8.08 14.95 -9.10
N HIS A 31 -9.21 14.45 -9.62
CA HIS A 31 -10.12 13.51 -8.94
C HIS A 31 -10.01 12.04 -9.36
N LYS A 32 -9.10 11.68 -10.28
CA LYS A 32 -9.06 10.32 -10.87
C LYS A 32 -8.94 9.18 -9.84
N ASN A 33 -8.43 9.46 -8.64
CA ASN A 33 -8.19 8.46 -7.59
C ASN A 33 -9.07 8.64 -6.34
N ASP A 34 -9.98 9.61 -6.32
CA ASP A 34 -10.70 9.96 -5.09
C ASP A 34 -11.64 8.85 -4.63
N THR A 35 -12.38 8.23 -5.55
CA THR A 35 -13.24 7.08 -5.26
C THR A 35 -12.43 5.92 -4.69
N LYS A 36 -11.27 5.60 -5.31
CA LYS A 36 -10.37 4.54 -4.84
C LYS A 36 -9.88 4.84 -3.42
N LYS A 37 -9.37 6.06 -3.19
CA LYS A 37 -8.88 6.48 -1.88
C LYS A 37 -9.99 6.46 -0.81
N ALA A 38 -11.20 6.90 -1.15
CA ALA A 38 -12.33 6.90 -0.24
C ALA A 38 -12.68 5.47 0.21
N LEU A 39 -12.72 4.52 -0.74
CA LEU A 39 -12.93 3.10 -0.44
C LEU A 39 -11.81 2.52 0.42
N GLU A 40 -10.54 2.81 0.11
CA GLU A 40 -9.40 2.38 0.93
C GLU A 40 -9.53 2.86 2.38
N VAL A 41 -9.84 4.14 2.57
CA VAL A 41 -10.00 4.76 3.89
C VAL A 41 -11.14 4.11 4.66
N ILE A 42 -12.30 3.88 4.02
CA ILE A 42 -13.46 3.20 4.62
C ILE A 42 -13.08 1.77 5.01
N GLY A 43 -12.42 1.02 4.12
CA GLY A 43 -11.97 -0.34 4.40
C GLY A 43 -11.05 -0.42 5.61
N TYR A 44 -10.12 0.53 5.74
CA TYR A 44 -9.25 0.63 6.92
C TYR A 44 -10.01 0.98 8.20
N TRP A 45 -11.05 1.80 8.13
CA TRP A 45 -11.91 2.09 9.28
C TRP A 45 -12.67 0.84 9.73
N ILE A 46 -13.24 0.08 8.79
CA ILE A 46 -13.91 -1.20 9.07
C ILE A 46 -12.94 -2.20 9.73
N LEU A 47 -11.73 -2.35 9.19
CA LEU A 47 -10.69 -3.20 9.78
C LEU A 47 -10.32 -2.76 11.21
N ASN A 48 -10.29 -1.45 11.47
CA ASN A 48 -10.01 -0.94 12.81
C ASN A 48 -11.14 -1.30 13.81
N ILE A 49 -12.40 -1.28 13.36
CA ILE A 49 -13.54 -1.69 14.18
C ILE A 49 -13.50 -3.19 14.48
N ALA A 50 -13.20 -4.01 13.47
CA ALA A 50 -13.08 -5.46 13.62
C ALA A 50 -11.99 -5.87 14.64
N ASN A 51 -10.96 -5.04 14.82
CA ASN A 51 -9.89 -5.24 15.79
C ASN A 51 -10.12 -4.52 17.13
N SER A 52 -11.27 -3.87 17.34
CA SER A 52 -11.60 -3.19 18.60
C SER A 52 -12.27 -4.14 19.59
N ASP A 53 -12.20 -3.84 20.89
CA ASP A 53 -12.84 -4.69 21.93
C ASP A 53 -14.36 -4.44 22.08
N ASN A 54 -14.96 -3.63 21.21
CA ASN A 54 -16.38 -3.24 21.32
C ASN A 54 -17.28 -4.11 20.43
N LEU A 55 -17.62 -5.30 20.93
CA LEU A 55 -18.50 -6.27 20.26
C LEU A 55 -19.84 -5.66 19.82
N ALA A 56 -20.49 -4.89 20.68
CA ALA A 56 -21.78 -4.26 20.36
C ALA A 56 -21.66 -3.30 19.15
N PHE A 57 -20.54 -2.57 19.05
CA PHE A 57 -20.29 -1.69 17.92
C PHE A 57 -19.96 -2.50 16.64
N GLN A 58 -19.22 -3.60 16.76
CA GLN A 58 -18.95 -4.50 15.64
C GLN A 58 -20.24 -5.09 15.06
N GLU A 59 -21.10 -5.65 15.91
CA GLU A 59 -22.40 -6.21 15.52
C GLU A 59 -23.29 -5.16 14.85
N LYS A 60 -23.34 -3.95 15.44
CA LYS A 60 -24.11 -2.84 14.86
C LYS A 60 -23.62 -2.50 13.45
N ILE A 61 -22.32 -2.36 13.26
CA ILE A 61 -21.75 -2.03 11.94
C ILE A 61 -22.05 -3.15 10.94
N LEU A 62 -21.87 -4.42 11.33
CA LEU A 62 -22.14 -5.56 10.47
C LEU A 62 -23.62 -5.63 10.06
N ALA A 63 -24.54 -5.38 11.00
CA ALA A 63 -25.98 -5.35 10.74
C ALA A 63 -26.40 -4.25 9.74
N HIS A 64 -25.66 -3.14 9.67
CA HIS A 64 -25.93 -2.07 8.69
C HIS A 64 -25.22 -2.31 7.35
N LEU A 65 -24.03 -2.93 7.35
CA LEU A 65 -23.28 -3.22 6.12
C LEU A 65 -23.87 -4.38 5.33
N ALA A 66 -24.36 -5.45 5.99
CA ALA A 66 -24.86 -6.63 5.30
C ALA A 66 -26.03 -6.34 4.34
N PRO A 67 -27.06 -5.56 4.71
CA PRO A 67 -28.12 -5.17 3.78
C PRO A 67 -27.61 -4.34 2.60
N ILE A 68 -26.67 -3.41 2.84
CA ILE A 68 -26.08 -2.57 1.78
C ILE A 68 -25.35 -3.44 0.75
N LEU A 69 -24.55 -4.41 1.20
CA LEU A 69 -23.85 -5.35 0.32
C LEU A 69 -24.82 -6.20 -0.50
N CYS A 70 -25.93 -6.64 0.11
CA CYS A 70 -26.98 -7.37 -0.59
C CYS A 70 -27.57 -6.53 -1.73
N ILE A 71 -27.92 -5.27 -1.46
CA ILE A 71 -28.47 -4.34 -2.45
C ILE A 71 -27.50 -4.15 -3.61
N ILE A 72 -26.23 -3.82 -3.34
CA ILE A 72 -25.22 -3.58 -4.37
C ILE A 72 -25.04 -4.81 -5.27
N ASN A 73 -24.91 -5.99 -4.67
CA ASN A 73 -24.73 -7.25 -5.40
C ASN A 73 -25.96 -7.63 -6.26
N THR A 74 -27.17 -7.26 -5.83
CA THR A 74 -28.38 -7.45 -6.65
C THR A 74 -28.45 -6.48 -7.81
N GLN A 75 -28.10 -5.20 -7.60
CA GLN A 75 -28.13 -4.16 -8.65
C GLN A 75 -27.08 -4.42 -9.74
N GLU A 76 -25.91 -4.94 -9.38
CA GLU A 76 -24.86 -5.31 -10.34
C GLU A 76 -25.25 -6.51 -11.24
N LYS A 77 -26.18 -7.36 -10.78
CA LYS A 77 -26.62 -8.58 -11.48
C LYS A 77 -27.91 -8.41 -12.28
N SER A 78 -28.69 -7.37 -12.02
CA SER A 78 -29.97 -7.15 -12.69
C SER A 78 -29.93 -5.92 -13.61
N GLU A 79 -29.72 -6.13 -14.92
CA GLU A 79 -30.10 -5.11 -15.91
C GLU A 79 -31.62 -5.02 -16.08
N THR A 80 -32.41 -5.95 -15.52
CA THR A 80 -33.87 -5.88 -15.58
C THR A 80 -34.49 -6.67 -14.45
N THR A 81 -34.97 -5.97 -13.40
CA THR A 81 -36.29 -6.14 -12.75
C THR A 81 -36.27 -5.33 -11.46
N SER A 82 -36.85 -4.14 -11.55
CA SER A 82 -37.32 -3.35 -10.40
C SER A 82 -38.46 -4.10 -9.70
N SER A 83 -38.65 -3.80 -8.41
CA SER A 83 -39.60 -4.39 -7.45
C SER A 83 -39.17 -5.78 -6.97
N THR A 84 -38.43 -5.89 -5.87
CA THR A 84 -38.98 -5.70 -4.53
C THR A 84 -37.80 -5.68 -3.56
N LEU A 85 -37.49 -4.54 -2.93
CA LEU A 85 -36.75 -4.47 -1.66
C LEU A 85 -36.84 -3.03 -1.14
N LEU A 86 -37.90 -2.82 -0.35
CA LEU A 86 -38.01 -1.93 0.81
C LEU A 86 -37.21 -0.61 0.79
N SER A 87 -37.99 0.48 0.68
CA SER A 87 -37.75 1.81 1.26
C SER A 87 -36.43 2.02 2.00
N VAL A 88 -35.34 2.19 1.26
CA VAL A 88 -34.22 3.00 1.73
C VAL A 88 -34.35 4.31 0.98
N GLN A 89 -34.34 5.38 1.76
CA GLN A 89 -34.64 6.77 1.41
C GLN A 89 -34.02 7.20 0.08
N ASN A 90 -34.55 8.29 -0.49
CA ASN A 90 -33.96 9.08 -1.58
C ASN A 90 -32.47 9.42 -1.30
N ILE A 91 -31.58 8.45 -1.41
CA ILE A 91 -30.14 8.67 -1.46
C ILE A 91 -29.92 9.06 -2.91
N LYS A 92 -29.71 10.35 -3.15
CA LYS A 92 -29.08 10.75 -4.40
C LYS A 92 -27.80 9.93 -4.53
N ASN A 93 -27.68 9.15 -5.61
CA ASN A 93 -26.52 8.31 -5.90
C ASN A 93 -25.27 9.15 -6.28
N GLU A 94 -25.10 10.30 -5.64
CA GLU A 94 -23.93 11.15 -5.80
C GLU A 94 -22.80 10.57 -4.96
N VAL A 95 -21.68 10.26 -5.61
CA VAL A 95 -20.49 9.77 -4.93
C VAL A 95 -19.98 10.87 -4.00
N PRO A 96 -19.91 10.65 -2.67
CA PRO A 96 -19.39 11.65 -1.76
C PRO A 96 -17.92 11.94 -2.08
N SER A 97 -17.50 13.20 -1.94
CA SER A 97 -16.10 13.55 -2.14
C SER A 97 -15.21 12.91 -1.08
N LEU A 98 -13.94 12.64 -1.43
CA LEU A 98 -12.94 12.11 -0.48
C LEU A 98 -12.86 12.98 0.78
N PHE A 99 -12.95 14.30 0.63
CA PHE A 99 -12.93 15.24 1.73
C PHE A 99 -14.08 15.00 2.72
N ILE A 100 -15.32 14.82 2.23
CA ILE A 100 -16.48 14.55 3.07
C ILE A 100 -16.28 13.26 3.87
N ILE A 101 -15.80 12.20 3.21
CA ILE A 101 -15.49 10.91 3.87
C ILE A 101 -14.44 11.10 4.97
N LEU A 102 -13.38 11.85 4.72
CA LEU A 102 -12.34 12.12 5.71
C LEU A 102 -12.87 12.91 6.92
N ILE A 103 -13.72 13.91 6.69
CA ILE A 103 -14.35 14.68 7.77
C ILE A 103 -15.26 13.80 8.63
N ILE A 104 -16.12 12.98 8.01
CA ILE A 104 -16.97 12.03 8.74
C ILE A 104 -16.12 11.12 9.63
N LEU A 105 -15.00 10.62 9.10
CA LEU A 105 -14.10 9.74 9.85
C LEU A 105 -13.40 10.45 11.02
N ILE A 106 -12.99 11.70 10.84
CA ILE A 106 -12.45 12.52 11.94
C ILE A 106 -13.52 12.72 13.02
N LEU A 107 -14.79 12.96 12.65
CA LEU A 107 -15.88 13.14 13.61
C LEU A 107 -16.14 11.87 14.44
N VAL A 108 -16.00 10.68 13.84
CA VAL A 108 -16.03 9.41 14.58
C VAL A 108 -14.70 9.05 15.27
N LYS A 109 -13.79 10.04 15.42
CA LYS A 109 -12.48 9.93 16.07
C LYS A 109 -11.54 8.91 15.42
N PHE A 110 -11.71 8.64 14.13
CA PHE A 110 -10.78 7.83 13.35
C PHE A 110 -9.81 8.73 12.57
N ASN A 111 -8.57 8.80 13.04
CA ASN A 111 -7.53 9.53 12.32
C ASN A 111 -6.88 8.62 11.27
N TYR A 112 -7.31 8.76 10.02
CA TYR A 112 -6.69 8.05 8.90
C TYR A 112 -5.40 8.76 8.46
N ASN A 113 -4.27 8.10 8.66
CA ASN A 113 -3.01 8.53 8.08
C ASN A 113 -2.84 7.89 6.68
N PHE A 114 -2.83 8.73 5.63
CA PHE A 114 -2.56 8.29 4.26
C PHE A 114 -1.14 7.72 4.08
N ASP A 115 -0.20 8.09 4.96
CA ASP A 115 1.17 7.55 4.97
C ASP A 115 1.26 6.18 5.65
N LYS A 116 0.15 5.43 5.74
CA LYS A 116 0.05 4.16 6.46
C LYS A 116 1.05 3.14 5.92
N LYS A 117 2.24 3.14 6.54
CA LYS A 117 3.08 1.96 6.69
C LYS A 117 2.28 0.92 7.49
N LEU A 118 2.45 -0.36 7.17
CA LEU A 118 2.03 -1.47 8.03
C LEU A 118 2.36 -1.13 9.49
N ASN A 119 1.35 -1.09 10.37
CA ASN A 119 1.59 -0.86 11.79
C ASN A 119 2.05 -2.19 12.41
N PRO A 120 3.32 -2.31 12.84
CA PRO A 120 3.84 -3.57 13.37
C PRO A 120 3.10 -4.02 14.64
N LYS A 121 2.44 -3.11 15.38
CA LYS A 121 1.65 -3.44 16.57
C LYS A 121 0.38 -4.24 16.26
N ASN A 122 -0.10 -4.16 15.02
CA ASN A 122 -1.31 -4.86 14.57
C ASN A 122 -0.96 -6.18 13.87
N LEU A 123 0.32 -6.54 13.79
CA LEU A 123 0.79 -7.76 13.15
C LEU A 123 1.06 -8.84 14.19
N THR A 124 0.56 -10.04 13.92
CA THR A 124 0.82 -11.25 14.69
C THR A 124 1.85 -12.11 13.96
N SER A 125 2.43 -13.10 14.65
CA SER A 125 3.33 -14.08 14.02
C SER A 125 2.70 -14.78 12.82
N LYS A 126 1.37 -15.01 12.86
CA LYS A 126 0.62 -15.64 11.76
C LYS A 126 0.67 -14.81 10.48
N HIS A 127 0.52 -13.49 10.58
CA HIS A 127 0.59 -12.61 9.41
C HIS A 127 1.97 -12.64 8.73
N PHE A 128 3.05 -12.74 9.51
CA PHE A 128 4.39 -12.88 8.95
C PHE A 128 4.59 -14.23 8.26
N PHE A 129 4.00 -15.30 8.81
CA PHE A 129 4.01 -16.62 8.18
C PHE A 129 3.24 -16.62 6.85
N GLU A 130 1.99 -16.13 6.85
CA GLU A 130 1.14 -16.01 5.66
C GLU A 130 1.81 -15.14 4.58
N PHE A 131 2.48 -14.07 4.99
CA PHE A 131 3.28 -13.24 4.07
C PHE A 131 4.47 -14.00 3.48
N GLY A 132 5.15 -14.83 4.27
CA GLY A 132 6.21 -15.73 3.81
C GLY A 132 5.72 -16.73 2.77
N GLU A 133 4.55 -17.34 2.98
CA GLU A 133 3.91 -18.23 2.00
C GLU A 133 3.57 -17.49 0.70
N ALA A 134 2.98 -16.30 0.80
CA ALA A 134 2.67 -15.48 -0.37
C ALA A 134 3.93 -15.10 -1.17
N LEU A 135 5.03 -14.77 -0.48
CA LEU A 135 6.34 -14.54 -1.11
C LEU A 135 6.85 -15.77 -1.83
N ALA A 136 6.80 -16.95 -1.19
CA ALA A 136 7.23 -18.21 -1.79
C ALA A 136 6.45 -18.54 -3.07
N HIS A 137 5.12 -18.44 -3.03
CA HIS A 137 4.27 -18.65 -4.21
C HIS A 137 4.60 -17.67 -5.34
N SER A 138 4.82 -16.40 -5.01
CA SER A 138 5.21 -15.39 -6.00
C SER A 138 6.52 -15.74 -6.72
N ILE A 139 7.51 -16.27 -5.98
CA ILE A 139 8.78 -16.71 -6.55
C ILE A 139 8.58 -17.92 -7.47
N ILE A 140 7.77 -18.90 -7.04
CA ILE A 140 7.47 -20.10 -7.84
C ILE A 140 6.81 -19.70 -9.17
N LEU A 141 5.88 -18.74 -9.15
CA LEU A 141 5.22 -18.24 -10.36
C LEU A 141 6.20 -17.54 -11.31
N ALA A 142 7.17 -16.81 -10.77
CA ALA A 142 8.21 -16.13 -11.57
C ALA A 142 9.22 -17.07 -12.24
N LYS A 143 9.17 -18.39 -11.99
CA LYS A 143 10.14 -19.37 -12.49
C LYS A 143 10.34 -19.32 -13.99
N ASN A 144 9.25 -19.21 -14.77
CA ASN A 144 9.33 -19.25 -16.23
C ASN A 144 10.05 -18.02 -16.78
N GLU A 145 9.80 -16.84 -16.21
CA GLU A 145 10.47 -15.60 -16.57
C GLU A 145 11.96 -15.67 -16.21
N LEU A 146 12.28 -16.13 -14.99
CA LEU A 146 13.67 -16.30 -14.55
C LEU A 146 14.44 -17.30 -15.40
N LYS A 147 13.76 -18.32 -15.95
CA LYS A 147 14.39 -19.34 -16.81
C LYS A 147 14.94 -18.73 -18.10
N ILE A 148 14.31 -17.69 -18.63
CA ILE A 148 14.78 -16.94 -19.81
C ILE A 148 16.17 -16.34 -19.53
N HIS A 149 16.38 -15.86 -18.31
CA HIS A 149 17.61 -15.21 -17.87
C HIS A 149 18.53 -16.15 -17.05
N LYS A 150 18.33 -17.47 -17.14
CA LYS A 150 19.05 -18.45 -16.32
C LYS A 150 20.57 -18.30 -16.38
N LYS A 151 21.14 -18.09 -17.58
CA LYS A 151 22.60 -17.93 -17.74
C LYS A 151 23.15 -16.74 -16.93
N LEU A 152 22.42 -15.63 -16.89
CA LEU A 152 22.82 -14.46 -16.12
C LEU A 152 22.68 -14.69 -14.61
N LEU A 153 21.74 -15.54 -14.18
CA LEU A 153 21.64 -15.96 -12.78
C LEU A 153 22.79 -16.88 -12.35
N GLU A 154 23.35 -17.66 -13.28
CA GLU A 154 24.45 -18.58 -13.00
C GLU A 154 25.83 -17.93 -13.11
N SER A 155 25.98 -16.91 -13.96
CA SER A 155 27.24 -16.19 -14.16
C SER A 155 27.00 -14.71 -14.54
N PRO A 156 26.61 -13.86 -13.58
CA PRO A 156 26.41 -12.44 -13.84
C PRO A 156 27.74 -11.69 -14.04
N THR A 157 27.74 -10.60 -14.80
CA THR A 157 28.94 -9.76 -14.99
C THR A 157 29.08 -8.68 -13.92
N SER A 158 27.98 -8.30 -13.26
CA SER A 158 27.93 -7.30 -12.18
C SER A 158 26.79 -7.57 -11.19
N ILE A 159 26.85 -6.91 -10.02
CA ILE A 159 25.78 -6.99 -9.00
C ILE A 159 24.49 -6.37 -9.52
N GLU A 160 24.62 -5.26 -10.23
CA GLU A 160 23.52 -4.47 -10.76
C GLU A 160 22.75 -5.30 -11.80
N GLU A 161 23.48 -5.94 -12.73
CA GLU A 161 22.89 -6.85 -13.71
C GLU A 161 22.21 -8.03 -13.02
N TYR A 162 22.90 -8.69 -12.09
CA TYR A 162 22.35 -9.83 -11.37
C TYR A 162 21.04 -9.50 -10.64
N ARG A 163 21.05 -8.38 -9.92
CA ARG A 163 19.90 -7.92 -9.14
C ARG A 163 18.74 -7.45 -10.01
N SER A 164 18.99 -7.01 -11.24
CA SER A 164 17.93 -6.57 -12.16
C SER A 164 16.99 -7.70 -12.59
N ILE A 165 17.46 -8.95 -12.52
CA ILE A 165 16.72 -10.15 -12.95
C ILE A 165 15.84 -10.69 -11.82
N PHE A 166 16.17 -10.37 -10.57
CA PHE A 166 15.48 -10.95 -9.42
C PHE A 166 13.99 -10.60 -9.37
N PRO A 167 13.16 -11.50 -8.79
CA PRO A 167 11.77 -11.19 -8.51
C PRO A 167 11.65 -9.90 -7.71
N SER A 168 10.88 -8.95 -8.24
CA SER A 168 10.73 -7.63 -7.63
C SER A 168 10.20 -7.70 -6.20
N CYS A 169 9.36 -8.70 -5.89
CA CYS A 169 8.85 -8.94 -4.54
C CYS A 169 9.96 -9.21 -3.51
N LEU A 170 10.94 -10.05 -3.85
CA LEU A 170 12.09 -10.35 -2.99
C LEU A 170 13.01 -9.15 -2.84
N VAL A 171 13.26 -8.45 -3.95
CA VAL A 171 14.08 -7.24 -3.98
C VAL A 171 13.49 -6.18 -3.06
N GLN A 172 12.20 -5.88 -3.19
CA GLN A 172 11.53 -4.87 -2.38
C GLN A 172 11.43 -5.28 -0.91
N PHE A 173 11.16 -6.56 -0.63
CA PHE A 173 11.12 -7.08 0.73
C PHE A 173 12.45 -6.88 1.47
N TYR A 174 13.55 -7.39 0.91
CA TYR A 174 14.86 -7.29 1.56
C TYR A 174 15.41 -5.86 1.59
N ASP A 175 15.17 -5.06 0.55
CA ASP A 175 15.49 -3.64 0.57
C ASP A 175 14.76 -2.92 1.72
N GLY A 176 13.45 -3.14 1.86
CA GLY A 176 12.64 -2.55 2.92
C GLY A 176 13.12 -2.97 4.31
N LEU A 177 13.38 -4.27 4.50
CA LEU A 177 13.87 -4.82 5.76
C LEU A 177 15.25 -4.27 6.13
N LEU A 178 16.23 -4.41 5.25
CA LEU A 178 17.62 -4.03 5.54
C LEU A 178 17.77 -2.51 5.65
N LYS A 179 17.20 -1.72 4.74
CA LYS A 179 17.28 -0.25 4.83
C LYS A 179 16.69 0.24 6.14
N THR A 180 15.54 -0.28 6.57
CA THR A 180 14.91 0.11 7.84
C THR A 180 15.81 -0.21 9.04
N LEU A 181 16.42 -1.40 9.09
CA LEU A 181 17.34 -1.79 10.16
C LEU A 181 18.59 -0.90 10.20
N TYR A 182 19.21 -0.68 9.04
CA TYR A 182 20.43 0.13 8.93
C TYR A 182 20.18 1.61 9.25
N GLU A 183 19.09 2.19 8.76
CA GLU A 183 18.69 3.57 9.07
C GLU A 183 18.38 3.75 10.56
N THR A 184 17.68 2.79 11.17
CA THR A 184 17.35 2.83 12.60
C THR A 184 18.62 2.78 13.45
N LYS A 185 19.55 1.86 13.13
CA LYS A 185 20.86 1.79 13.79
C LYS A 185 21.66 3.07 13.59
N LYS A 186 21.65 3.65 12.38
CA LYS A 186 22.33 4.91 12.08
C LYS A 186 21.78 6.06 12.93
N LYS A 187 20.47 6.20 13.07
CA LYS A 187 19.85 7.26 13.90
C LYS A 187 20.38 7.25 15.34
N ILE A 188 20.59 6.06 15.93
CA ILE A 188 21.15 5.92 17.28
C ILE A 188 22.63 6.36 17.30
N ILE A 189 23.43 5.89 16.35
CA ILE A 189 24.87 6.22 16.26
C ILE A 189 25.07 7.72 16.01
N ASP A 190 24.27 8.32 15.13
CA ASP A 190 24.36 9.74 14.80
C ASP A 190 24.02 10.61 16.01
N ARG A 191 23.03 10.23 16.83
CA ARG A 191 22.74 10.90 18.11
C ARG A 191 23.94 10.88 19.04
N GLN A 192 24.60 9.72 19.19
CA GLN A 192 25.80 9.59 20.03
C GLN A 192 27.00 10.39 19.48
N ARG A 193 27.18 10.42 18.15
CA ARG A 193 28.25 11.19 17.50
C ARG A 193 28.05 12.69 17.65
N LYS A 194 26.80 13.18 17.53
CA LYS A 194 26.46 14.58 17.78
C LYS A 194 26.84 15.00 19.19
N TYR A 195 26.50 14.19 20.21
CA TYR A 195 26.90 14.46 21.59
C TYR A 195 28.42 14.57 21.76
N ARG A 196 29.18 13.73 21.04
CA ARG A 196 30.65 13.71 21.07
C ARG A 196 31.32 14.68 20.08
N LYS A 197 30.55 15.58 19.43
CA LYS A 197 31.04 16.51 18.39
C LYS A 197 31.84 15.83 17.26
N LYS A 198 31.46 14.60 16.89
CA LYS A 198 32.07 13.83 15.79
C LYS A 198 31.24 13.95 14.50
N PRO A 199 31.89 13.88 13.32
CA PRO A 199 31.18 13.93 12.04
C PRO A 199 30.23 12.74 11.86
N LEU A 200 29.10 13.01 11.22
CA LEU A 200 28.10 12.01 10.85
C LEU A 200 28.68 11.08 9.78
N LYS A 201 28.34 9.78 9.84
CA LYS A 201 28.79 8.82 8.84
C LYS A 201 27.67 8.56 7.81
N PRO A 202 27.93 8.64 6.50
CA PRO A 202 26.95 8.22 5.51
C PRO A 202 26.63 6.72 5.65
N LEU A 203 25.41 6.35 5.24
CA LEU A 203 25.04 4.95 5.16
C LEU A 203 25.78 4.33 3.97
N ASN A 204 26.32 3.12 4.13
CA ASN A 204 26.91 2.40 3.01
C ASN A 204 25.81 1.61 2.28
N TYR A 205 25.20 2.22 1.27
CA TYR A 205 24.15 1.59 0.47
C TYR A 205 24.66 0.43 -0.38
N GLU A 206 25.90 0.49 -0.85
CA GLU A 206 26.52 -0.62 -1.59
C GLU A 206 26.57 -1.90 -0.76
N LYS A 207 26.90 -1.78 0.53
CA LYS A 207 26.86 -2.91 1.47
C LYS A 207 25.45 -3.48 1.61
N ILE A 208 24.43 -2.62 1.66
CA ILE A 208 23.03 -3.06 1.75
C ILE A 208 22.63 -3.80 0.48
N THR A 209 22.97 -3.26 -0.69
CA THR A 209 22.72 -3.91 -1.98
C THR A 209 23.37 -5.28 -2.05
N LYS A 210 24.65 -5.41 -1.68
CA LYS A 210 25.37 -6.69 -1.61
C LYS A 210 24.66 -7.71 -0.71
N GLN A 211 24.22 -7.30 0.47
CA GLN A 211 23.49 -8.17 1.40
C GLN A 211 22.12 -8.57 0.87
N THR A 212 21.35 -7.63 0.32
CA THR A 212 20.07 -7.92 -0.36
C THR A 212 20.31 -8.97 -1.45
N THR A 213 21.30 -8.76 -2.31
CA THR A 213 21.60 -9.65 -3.43
C THR A 213 21.95 -11.07 -2.95
N PHE A 214 22.78 -11.19 -1.92
CA PHE A 214 23.15 -12.46 -1.31
C PHE A 214 21.95 -13.20 -0.69
N PHE A 215 21.08 -12.52 0.05
CA PHE A 215 19.90 -13.18 0.62
C PHE A 215 18.95 -13.69 -0.46
N ILE A 216 18.78 -12.93 -1.53
CA ILE A 216 17.93 -13.34 -2.65
C ILE A 216 18.52 -14.55 -3.36
N SER A 217 19.83 -14.59 -3.61
CA SER A 217 20.48 -15.75 -4.26
C SER A 217 20.26 -17.04 -3.48
N ILE A 218 20.38 -17.00 -2.14
CA ILE A 218 20.09 -18.16 -1.27
C ILE A 218 18.64 -18.65 -1.47
N ILE A 219 17.67 -17.74 -1.43
CA ILE A 219 16.26 -18.10 -1.58
C ILE A 219 15.99 -18.71 -2.96
N LEU A 220 16.58 -18.16 -4.02
CA LEU A 220 16.41 -18.70 -5.37
C LEU A 220 17.07 -20.08 -5.50
N ASN A 221 18.22 -20.32 -4.86
CA ASN A 221 18.86 -21.64 -4.81
C ASN A 221 17.99 -22.69 -4.12
N ILE A 222 17.27 -22.31 -3.05
CA ILE A 222 16.28 -23.17 -2.39
C ILE A 222 15.09 -23.45 -3.32
N ALA A 223 14.55 -22.42 -3.96
CA ALA A 223 13.35 -22.54 -4.79
C ALA A 223 13.58 -23.32 -6.10
N PHE A 224 14.78 -23.20 -6.70
CA PHE A 224 15.09 -23.76 -8.03
C PHE A 224 16.27 -24.72 -7.99
N LYS A 225 16.05 -25.88 -7.37
CA LYS A 225 17.04 -26.96 -7.31
C LYS A 225 17.62 -27.29 -8.70
N GLY A 226 18.94 -27.31 -8.79
CA GLY A 226 19.69 -27.62 -10.02
C GLY A 226 19.95 -26.43 -10.93
N TRP A 227 19.54 -25.22 -10.55
CA TRP A 227 20.07 -24.00 -11.15
C TRP A 227 21.39 -23.67 -10.43
N LYS A 228 22.46 -23.40 -11.17
CA LYS A 228 23.76 -23.04 -10.57
C LYS A 228 23.78 -21.57 -10.21
N ILE A 229 22.79 -21.12 -9.43
CA ILE A 229 22.60 -19.69 -9.15
C ILE A 229 23.82 -19.18 -8.37
N TRP A 230 24.35 -18.06 -8.84
CA TRP A 230 25.60 -17.52 -8.34
C TRP A 230 25.46 -17.04 -6.88
N GLU A 231 26.35 -17.53 -6.03
CA GLU A 231 26.45 -17.16 -4.61
C GLU A 231 27.69 -16.29 -4.38
N PHE A 232 27.50 -15.21 -3.62
CA PHE A 232 28.53 -14.26 -3.22
C PHE A 232 29.38 -14.77 -2.06
#